data_AF-A0A9P0L2T9-F1
#
_entry.id   AF-A0A9P0L2T9-F1
#
_cell.length_a   1.000
_cell.length_b   1.000
_cell.length_c   1.000
_cell.angle_alpha   90.00
_cell.angle_beta   90.00
_cell.angle_gamma   90.00
#
_symmetry.space_group_name_H-M   'P 1'
#
loop_
_entity.id
_entity.type
_entity.pdbx_description
1 polymer ?
#
loop_
_entity_poly.entity_id
_entity_poly.type
_entity_poly.pdbx_seq_one_letter_code
_entity_poly.pdbx_strand_id
1 'polypeptide(L)'
;MPLLDSCWSPCIWTNNLKSGCFAIAYYTAMMSAVLITFIIFDMTGGDSTQLYNPLFEADIRLSMQAIGGLLIVYFLQMIGSSLLLCMGINKLIRGLMVPWMVSFGVAILFQLIFGLWLLGGYYIYLDAVLYTLVIWSWMAYNVYCWLVVHSQYKIIEEMQSPNIELLWP
;
A
#
# COMPACT_ATOMS: atom_id res chain seq x y z
N MET A 1 -21.97 -4.70 -4.61
CA MET A 1 -22.11 -4.79 -3.15
C MET A 1 -20.77 -4.49 -2.49
N PRO A 2 -20.74 -3.59 -1.49
CA PRO A 2 -19.56 -3.35 -0.65
C PRO A 2 -19.23 -4.59 0.19
N LEU A 3 -17.94 -4.78 0.52
CA LEU A 3 -17.51 -5.88 1.39
C LEU A 3 -17.49 -5.46 2.87
N LEU A 4 -17.24 -4.17 3.12
CA LEU A 4 -17.14 -3.57 4.44
C LEU A 4 -18.03 -2.32 4.48
N ASP A 5 -18.70 -2.09 5.61
CA ASP A 5 -19.54 -0.91 5.85
C ASP A 5 -18.84 0.16 6.70
N SER A 6 -17.75 -0.21 7.38
CA SER A 6 -16.98 0.68 8.26
C SER A 6 -15.49 0.32 8.24
N CYS A 7 -14.65 1.18 8.80
CA CYS A 7 -13.21 0.98 8.89
C CYS A 7 -12.82 0.82 10.36
N TRP A 8 -12.44 -0.41 10.72
CA TRP A 8 -12.07 -0.85 12.05
C TRP A 8 -10.75 -1.60 11.97
N SER A 9 -9.67 -0.84 11.97
CA SER A 9 -8.31 -1.35 12.09
C SER A 9 -7.73 -0.95 13.45
N PRO A 10 -6.66 -1.62 13.91
CA PRO A 10 -6.03 -1.28 15.20
C PRO A 10 -5.58 0.18 15.33
N CYS A 11 -5.30 0.85 14.20
CA CYS A 11 -4.80 2.22 14.15
C CYS A 11 -5.82 3.24 13.63
N ILE A 12 -6.86 2.78 12.90
CA ILE A 12 -7.87 3.64 12.28
C ILE A 12 -9.24 3.09 12.62
N TRP A 13 -10.03 3.90 13.30
CA TRP A 13 -11.38 3.52 13.70
C TRP A 13 -12.36 4.59 13.29
N THR A 14 -13.27 4.23 12.40
CA THR A 14 -14.35 5.11 11.95
C THR A 14 -15.53 4.32 11.44
N ASN A 15 -16.72 4.79 11.81
CA ASN A 15 -17.99 4.19 11.42
C ASN A 15 -18.39 4.53 9.97
N ASN A 16 -17.56 5.27 9.25
CA ASN A 16 -17.83 5.69 7.87
C ASN A 16 -16.63 5.40 6.97
N LEU A 17 -16.86 4.66 5.89
CA LEU A 17 -15.87 4.34 4.87
C LEU A 17 -15.22 5.59 4.27
N LYS A 18 -15.97 6.67 4.06
CA LYS A 18 -15.43 7.91 3.49
C LYS A 18 -14.30 8.47 4.37
N SER A 19 -14.54 8.55 5.67
CA SER A 19 -13.54 8.99 6.65
C SER A 19 -12.38 8.00 6.75
N GLY A 20 -12.67 6.70 6.68
CA GLY A 20 -11.65 5.65 6.68
C GLY A 20 -10.68 5.78 5.51
N CYS A 21 -11.21 6.00 4.31
CA CYS A 21 -10.40 6.21 3.11
C CYS A 21 -9.51 7.46 3.20
N PHE A 22 -9.98 8.56 3.82
CA PHE A 22 -9.13 9.73 4.05
C PHE A 22 -7.98 9.44 5.03
N ALA A 23 -8.26 8.71 6.12
CA ALA A 23 -7.23 8.28 7.05
C ALA A 23 -6.22 7.33 6.38
N ILE A 24 -6.68 6.41 5.53
CA ILE A 24 -5.83 5.51 4.75
C ILE A 24 -4.97 6.29 3.74
N ALA A 25 -5.53 7.31 3.08
CA ALA A 25 -4.77 8.17 2.18
C ALA A 25 -3.64 8.90 2.92
N TYR A 26 -3.94 9.45 4.10
CA TYR A 26 -2.93 10.09 4.95
C TYR A 26 -1.86 9.11 5.43
N TYR A 27 -2.26 7.93 5.91
CA TYR A 27 -1.35 6.84 6.26
C TYR A 27 -0.42 6.47 5.10
N THR A 28 -0.97 6.35 3.89
CA THR A 28 -0.18 6.03 2.69
C THR A 28 0.87 7.10 2.42
N ALA A 29 0.47 8.38 2.46
CA ALA A 29 1.39 9.50 2.19
C ALA A 29 2.52 9.57 3.24
N MET A 30 2.20 9.41 4.52
CA MET A 30 3.18 9.43 5.61
C MET A 30 4.13 8.24 5.55
N MET A 31 3.62 7.03 5.30
CA MET A 31 4.46 5.84 5.15
C MET A 31 5.40 5.97 3.95
N SER A 32 4.91 6.47 2.82
CA SER A 32 5.77 6.74 1.65
C SER A 32 6.89 7.73 1.97
N ALA A 33 6.60 8.80 2.73
CA ALA A 33 7.63 9.76 3.13
C ALA A 33 8.71 9.11 4.02
N VAL A 34 8.31 8.30 5.00
CA VAL A 34 9.25 7.57 5.87
C VAL A 34 10.10 6.59 5.06
N LEU A 35 9.50 5.83 4.14
CA LEU A 35 10.23 4.88 3.31
C LEU A 35 11.19 5.58 2.33
N ILE A 36 10.80 6.72 1.76
CA ILE A 36 11.71 7.55 0.96
C ILE A 36 12.92 7.99 1.80
N THR A 37 12.71 8.45 3.04
CA THR A 37 13.83 8.85 3.89
C THR A 37 14.76 7.69 4.22
N PHE A 38 14.21 6.49 4.43
CA PHE A 38 15.00 5.27 4.66
C PHE A 38 15.81 4.88 3.43
N ILE A 39 15.21 4.89 2.23
CA ILE A 39 15.91 4.60 0.97
C ILE A 39 17.05 5.59 0.72
N ILE A 40 16.82 6.88 0.96
CA ILE A 40 17.86 7.91 0.81
C ILE A 40 19.00 7.65 1.80
N PHE A 41 18.68 7.33 3.05
CA PHE A 41 19.68 6.99 4.06
C PHE A 41 20.57 5.83 3.59
N ASP A 42 19.98 4.73 3.15
CA ASP A 42 20.71 3.58 2.62
C ASP A 42 21.56 4.00 1.41
N MET A 43 20.99 4.70 0.43
CA MET A 43 21.70 5.19 -0.78
C MET A 43 22.88 6.10 -0.47
N THR A 44 22.91 6.75 0.68
CA THR A 44 24.01 7.63 1.13
C THR A 44 25.07 6.90 1.96
N GLY A 45 25.02 5.57 2.05
CA GLY A 45 25.97 4.75 2.80
C GLY A 45 25.54 4.48 4.24
N GLY A 46 24.24 4.61 4.53
CA GLY A 46 23.65 4.11 5.76
C GLY A 46 23.76 2.59 5.86
N ASP A 47 23.94 2.08 7.07
CA ASP A 47 24.09 0.64 7.30
C ASP A 47 22.71 -0.02 7.32
N SER A 48 22.32 -0.61 6.19
CA SER A 48 21.10 -1.40 6.13
C SER A 48 21.36 -2.71 6.87
N THR A 49 20.54 -3.07 7.88
CA THR A 49 20.67 -4.38 8.56
C THR A 49 20.68 -5.51 7.52
N GLN A 50 21.37 -6.63 7.79
CA GLN A 50 21.49 -7.79 6.88
C GLN A 50 20.17 -8.24 6.22
N LEU A 51 19.05 -7.93 6.85
CA LEU A 51 17.70 -8.19 6.36
C LEU A 51 17.34 -7.49 5.02
N TYR A 52 17.90 -6.31 4.76
CA TYR A 52 17.65 -5.53 3.54
C TYR A 52 18.80 -5.59 2.53
N ASN A 53 19.84 -6.38 2.81
CA ASN A 53 20.99 -6.59 1.93
C ASN A 53 20.66 -6.94 0.47
N PRO A 54 19.57 -7.61 0.08
CA PRO A 54 19.30 -7.86 -1.34
C PRO A 54 18.77 -6.64 -2.09
N LEU A 55 18.14 -5.70 -1.37
CA LEU A 55 17.73 -4.43 -1.95
C LEU A 55 18.90 -3.44 -2.01
N PHE A 56 19.78 -3.52 -1.01
CA PHE A 56 20.83 -2.54 -0.74
C PHE A 56 22.20 -3.19 -0.57
N GLU A 57 22.49 -4.23 -1.36
CA GLU A 57 23.79 -4.86 -1.31
C GLU A 57 24.82 -3.79 -1.69
N ALA A 58 25.90 -3.69 -0.90
CA ALA A 58 26.96 -2.71 -1.09
C ALA A 58 27.59 -2.88 -2.48
N ASP A 59 27.00 -2.22 -3.46
CA ASP A 59 27.29 -2.52 -4.86
C ASP A 59 28.46 -1.68 -5.38
N ILE A 60 29.43 -2.39 -5.95
CA ILE A 60 30.58 -1.85 -6.67
C ILE A 60 30.14 -1.26 -8.04
N ARG A 61 28.88 -1.48 -8.47
CA ARG A 61 28.36 -1.19 -9.83
C ARG A 61 27.13 -0.26 -9.91
N LEU A 62 26.87 0.59 -8.90
CA LEU A 62 25.79 1.60 -8.94
C LEU A 62 24.34 1.05 -8.99
N SER A 63 24.13 -0.28 -8.90
CA SER A 63 22.81 -0.95 -8.89
C SER A 63 21.92 -0.44 -7.77
N MET A 64 22.51 -0.22 -6.58
CA MET A 64 21.83 0.34 -5.42
C MET A 64 21.18 1.70 -5.72
N GLN A 65 21.85 2.55 -6.49
CA GLN A 65 21.33 3.87 -6.85
C GLN A 65 20.18 3.75 -7.86
N ALA A 66 20.27 2.81 -8.79
CA ALA A 66 19.22 2.57 -9.79
C ALA A 66 17.94 2.02 -9.16
N ILE A 67 18.04 0.99 -8.31
CA ILE A 67 16.90 0.37 -7.64
C ILE A 67 16.30 1.33 -6.60
N GLY A 68 17.14 2.00 -5.81
CA GLY A 68 16.69 3.03 -4.85
C GLY A 68 15.96 4.18 -5.54
N GLY A 69 16.49 4.68 -6.66
CA GLY A 69 15.82 5.70 -7.47
C GLY A 69 14.45 5.26 -8.00
N LEU A 70 14.33 4.02 -8.49
CA LEU A 70 13.06 3.46 -8.93
C LEU A 70 12.04 3.40 -7.78
N LEU A 71 12.45 2.95 -6.59
CA LEU A 71 11.59 2.89 -5.42
C LEU A 71 11.15 4.29 -4.95
N ILE A 72 12.04 5.29 -4.98
CA ILE A 72 11.68 6.68 -4.67
C ILE A 72 10.59 7.17 -5.63
N VAL A 73 10.75 6.94 -6.95
CA VAL A 73 9.74 7.31 -7.95
C VAL A 73 8.41 6.61 -7.66
N TYR A 74 8.44 5.33 -7.32
CA TYR A 74 7.25 4.58 -6.93
C TYR A 74 6.56 5.17 -5.69
N PHE A 75 7.29 5.52 -4.63
CA PHE A 75 6.71 6.12 -3.43
C PHE A 75 6.20 7.55 -3.67
N LEU A 76 6.84 8.33 -4.55
CA LEU A 76 6.31 9.62 -5.00
C LEU A 76 5.00 9.45 -5.78
N GLN A 77 4.92 8.45 -6.67
CA GLN A 77 3.67 8.07 -7.34
C GLN A 77 2.61 7.64 -6.32
N MET A 78 2.96 6.89 -5.27
CA MET A 78 2.05 6.52 -4.18
C MET A 78 1.50 7.77 -3.47
N ILE A 79 2.33 8.76 -3.15
CA ILE A 79 1.88 10.04 -2.58
C ILE A 79 0.90 10.72 -3.53
N GLY A 80 1.21 10.84 -4.82
CA GLY A 80 0.30 11.39 -5.82
C GLY A 80 -1.04 10.64 -5.90
N SER A 81 -1.00 9.30 -5.88
CA SER A 81 -2.18 8.45 -5.91
C SER A 81 -3.07 8.61 -4.66
N SER A 82 -2.47 8.89 -3.49
CA SER A 82 -3.21 9.17 -2.25
C SER A 82 -4.00 10.48 -2.33
N LEU A 83 -3.46 11.51 -3.00
CA LEU A 83 -4.18 12.76 -3.26
C LEU A 83 -5.33 12.54 -4.25
N LEU A 84 -5.10 11.74 -5.30
CA LEU A 84 -6.14 11.36 -6.25
C LEU A 84 -7.26 10.56 -5.58
N LEU A 85 -6.95 9.69 -4.62
CA LEU A 85 -7.94 8.97 -3.82
C LEU A 85 -8.86 9.95 -3.07
N CYS A 86 -8.28 10.93 -2.38
CA CYS A 86 -9.04 11.99 -1.69
C CYS A 86 -9.93 12.78 -2.65
N MET A 87 -9.40 13.17 -3.80
CA MET A 87 -10.14 13.90 -4.83
C MET A 87 -11.27 13.05 -5.45
N GLY A 88 -11.00 11.77 -5.72
CA GLY A 88 -11.97 10.82 -6.28
C GLY A 88 -13.15 10.61 -5.36
N ILE A 89 -12.91 10.51 -4.06
CA ILE A 89 -13.96 10.37 -3.05
C ILE A 89 -14.79 11.65 -2.91
N ASN A 90 -14.15 12.82 -2.93
CA ASN A 90 -14.87 14.10 -2.81
C ASN A 90 -15.71 14.44 -4.04
N LYS A 91 -15.19 14.15 -5.23
CA LYS A 91 -15.88 14.40 -6.50
C LYS A 91 -16.74 13.22 -6.97
N LEU A 92 -16.77 12.12 -6.21
CA LEU A 92 -17.43 10.86 -6.60
C LEU A 92 -16.95 10.33 -7.97
N ILE A 93 -15.68 10.53 -8.31
CA ILE A 93 -15.09 10.05 -9.57
C ILE A 93 -14.31 8.76 -9.29
N ARG A 94 -14.93 7.60 -9.55
CA ARG A 94 -14.34 6.29 -9.28
C ARG A 94 -12.98 6.06 -9.96
N GLY A 95 -12.79 6.61 -11.16
CA GLY A 95 -11.56 6.46 -11.93
C GLY A 95 -10.31 7.01 -11.23
N LEU A 96 -10.48 8.03 -10.38
CA LEU A 96 -9.36 8.63 -9.63
C LEU A 96 -8.90 7.77 -8.44
N MET A 97 -9.69 6.78 -8.02
CA MET A 97 -9.32 5.85 -6.95
C MET A 97 -8.49 4.67 -7.48
N VAL A 98 -8.60 4.36 -8.78
CA VAL A 98 -7.94 3.21 -9.42
C VAL A 98 -6.42 3.26 -9.31
N PRO A 99 -5.73 4.39 -9.55
CA PRO A 99 -4.28 4.46 -9.43
C PRO A 99 -3.79 3.99 -8.06
N TRP A 100 -4.44 4.44 -6.97
CA TRP A 100 -4.09 4.04 -5.61
C TRP A 100 -4.37 2.55 -5.37
N MET A 101 -5.52 2.03 -5.81
CA MET A 101 -5.85 0.60 -5.59
C MET A 101 -4.86 -0.33 -6.30
N VAL A 102 -4.45 0.00 -7.52
CA VAL A 102 -3.48 -0.80 -8.28
C VAL A 102 -2.10 -0.71 -7.64
N SER A 103 -1.60 0.49 -7.37
CA SER A 103 -0.26 0.66 -6.81
C SER A 103 -0.16 0.09 -5.39
N PHE A 104 -1.14 0.32 -4.53
CA PHE A 104 -1.16 -0.25 -3.19
C PHE A 104 -1.32 -1.79 -3.22
N GLY A 105 -2.04 -2.34 -4.20
CA GLY A 105 -2.11 -3.78 -4.45
C GLY A 105 -0.75 -4.38 -4.83
N VAL A 106 0.04 -3.68 -5.65
CA VAL A 106 1.43 -4.07 -5.95
C VAL A 106 2.30 -4.04 -4.69
N ALA A 107 2.14 -3.04 -3.81
CA ALA A 107 2.85 -3.00 -2.53
C ALA A 107 2.58 -4.24 -1.66
N ILE A 108 1.31 -4.67 -1.58
CA ILE A 108 0.91 -5.88 -0.84
C ILE A 108 1.55 -7.13 -1.43
N LEU A 109 1.55 -7.27 -2.76
CA LEU A 109 2.22 -8.40 -3.44
C LEU A 109 3.72 -8.40 -3.18
N PHE A 110 4.35 -7.22 -3.17
CA PHE A 110 5.75 -7.09 -2.80
C PHE A 110 6.00 -7.54 -1.36
N GLN A 111 5.17 -7.14 -0.39
CA GLN A 111 5.29 -7.61 1.01
C GLN A 111 5.18 -9.14 1.11
N LEU A 112 4.30 -9.76 0.32
CA LEU A 112 4.17 -11.22 0.27
C LEU A 112 5.44 -11.89 -0.25
N ILE A 113 5.91 -11.48 -1.43
CA ILE A 113 7.08 -12.05 -2.10
C ILE A 113 8.33 -11.82 -1.26
N PHE A 114 8.50 -10.63 -0.70
CA PHE A 114 9.64 -10.30 0.15
C PHE A 114 9.63 -11.13 1.45
N GLY A 115 8.47 -11.33 2.07
CA GLY A 115 8.35 -12.22 3.23
C GLY A 115 8.67 -13.68 2.90
N LEU A 116 8.21 -14.18 1.74
CA LEU A 116 8.57 -15.54 1.27
C LEU A 116 10.06 -15.67 0.98
N TRP A 117 10.67 -14.63 0.40
CA TRP A 117 12.10 -14.59 0.12
C TRP A 117 12.93 -14.58 1.41
N LEU A 118 12.54 -13.79 2.43
CA LEU A 118 13.18 -13.77 3.74
C LEU A 118 13.14 -15.14 4.41
N LEU A 119 11.96 -15.78 4.40
CA LEU A 119 11.81 -17.11 4.95
C LEU A 119 12.66 -18.14 4.18
N GLY A 120 12.57 -18.15 2.85
CA GLY A 120 13.31 -19.10 2.01
C GLY A 120 14.84 -18.94 2.11
N GLY A 121 15.33 -17.71 2.16
CA GLY A 121 16.76 -17.41 2.21
C GLY A 121 17.38 -17.54 3.61
N TYR A 122 16.63 -17.26 4.67
CA TYR A 122 17.16 -17.06 6.02
C TYR A 122 16.44 -17.86 7.11
N TYR A 123 15.65 -18.89 6.79
CA TYR A 123 14.90 -19.69 7.79
C TYR A 123 15.74 -20.28 8.95
N ILE A 124 17.05 -20.42 8.76
CA ILE A 124 17.97 -20.92 9.80
C ILE A 124 18.07 -19.91 10.96
N TYR A 125 17.88 -18.62 10.67
CA TYR A 125 17.93 -17.54 11.64
C TYR A 125 16.53 -17.23 12.18
N LEU A 126 16.33 -17.40 13.49
CA LEU A 126 15.02 -17.27 14.14
C LEU A 126 14.47 -15.83 14.08
N ASP A 127 15.37 -14.85 14.13
CA ASP A 127 15.06 -13.43 13.93
C ASP A 127 14.47 -13.15 12.53
N ALA A 128 15.00 -13.77 11.47
CA ALA A 128 14.44 -13.66 10.12
C ALA A 128 12.99 -14.21 10.04
N VAL A 129 12.70 -15.29 10.76
CA VAL A 129 11.33 -15.82 10.88
C VAL A 129 10.42 -14.81 11.59
N LEU A 130 10.88 -14.22 12.69
CA LEU A 130 10.13 -13.18 13.40
C LEU A 130 9.84 -11.97 12.51
N TYR A 131 10.84 -11.47 11.79
CA TYR A 131 10.67 -10.33 10.88
C TYR A 131 9.70 -10.64 9.74
N THR A 132 9.70 -11.87 9.22
CA THR A 132 8.72 -12.32 8.22
C THR A 132 7.30 -12.26 8.79
N LEU A 133 7.08 -12.73 10.03
CA LEU A 133 5.78 -12.66 10.69
C LEU A 133 5.30 -11.22 10.92
N VAL A 134 6.22 -10.30 11.24
CA VAL A 134 5.91 -8.86 11.36
C VAL A 134 5.50 -8.28 10.00
N ILE A 135 6.24 -8.59 8.94
CA ILE A 135 5.91 -8.15 7.56
C ILE A 135 4.53 -8.67 7.15
N TRP A 136 4.20 -9.93 7.40
CA TRP A 136 2.90 -10.49 7.05
C TRP A 136 1.76 -9.97 7.92
N SER A 137 2.01 -9.68 9.18
CA SER A 137 1.03 -8.99 10.04
C SER A 137 0.72 -7.60 9.50
N TRP A 138 1.75 -6.87 9.06
CA TRP A 138 1.58 -5.57 8.43
C TRP A 138 0.94 -5.65 7.03
N MET A 139 1.25 -6.69 6.26
CA MET A 139 0.60 -6.99 5.00
C MET A 139 -0.89 -7.26 5.19
N ALA A 140 -1.29 -8.03 6.21
CA ALA A 140 -2.70 -8.28 6.52
C ALA A 140 -3.44 -6.97 6.85
N TYR A 141 -2.80 -6.07 7.60
CA TYR A 141 -3.33 -4.72 7.83
C TYR A 141 -3.50 -3.93 6.51
N ASN A 142 -2.50 -3.96 5.63
CA ASN A 142 -2.57 -3.28 4.34
C ASN A 142 -3.66 -3.88 3.43
N VAL A 143 -3.84 -5.20 3.43
CA VAL A 143 -4.97 -5.87 2.75
C VAL A 143 -6.30 -5.35 3.27
N TYR A 144 -6.45 -5.20 4.59
CA TYR A 144 -7.66 -4.63 5.17
C TYR A 144 -7.91 -3.18 4.69
N CYS A 145 -6.90 -2.32 4.71
CA CYS A 145 -6.99 -0.96 4.17
C CYS A 145 -7.39 -0.94 2.70
N TRP A 146 -6.85 -1.86 1.90
CA TRP A 146 -7.22 -2.01 0.49
C TRP A 146 -8.70 -2.40 0.33
N LEU A 147 -9.20 -3.34 1.14
CA LEU A 147 -10.62 -3.74 1.13
C LEU A 147 -11.57 -2.61 1.51
N VAL A 148 -11.19 -1.73 2.44
CA VAL A 148 -11.97 -0.53 2.82
C VAL A 148 -12.11 0.40 1.62
N VAL A 149 -11.00 0.71 0.93
CA VAL A 149 -11.02 1.57 -0.26
C VAL A 149 -11.78 0.92 -1.41
N HIS A 150 -11.61 -0.38 -1.62
CA HIS A 150 -12.37 -1.13 -2.62
C HIS A 150 -13.89 -1.13 -2.31
N SER A 151 -14.28 -1.22 -1.04
CA SER A 151 -15.69 -1.13 -0.64
C SER A 151 -16.27 0.26 -0.95
N GLN A 152 -15.53 1.33 -0.65
CA GLN A 152 -15.92 2.69 -1.04
C GLN A 152 -16.01 2.86 -2.56
N TYR A 153 -15.10 2.25 -3.32
CA TYR A 153 -15.14 2.22 -4.78
C TYR A 153 -16.43 1.56 -5.29
N LYS A 154 -16.83 0.41 -4.72
CA LYS A 154 -18.06 -0.30 -5.08
C LYS A 154 -19.32 0.50 -4.75
N ILE A 155 -19.35 1.24 -3.65
CA ILE A 155 -20.47 2.13 -3.31
C ILE A 155 -20.61 3.22 -4.37
N ILE A 156 -19.50 3.84 -4.79
CA ILE A 156 -19.54 4.87 -5.85
C ILE A 156 -19.99 4.27 -7.18
N GLU A 157 -19.54 3.06 -7.52
CA GLU A 157 -20.00 2.34 -8.71
C GLU A 157 -21.51 2.09 -8.68
N GLU A 158 -22.06 1.64 -7.55
CA GLU A 158 -23.49 1.40 -7.39
C GLU A 158 -24.30 2.70 -7.50
N MET A 159 -23.85 3.78 -6.85
CA MET A 159 -24.48 5.11 -6.97
C MET A 159 -24.46 5.67 -8.40
N GLN A 160 -23.46 5.29 -9.21
CA GLN A 160 -23.33 5.74 -10.59
C GLN A 160 -24.00 4.80 -11.60
N SER A 161 -24.45 3.62 -11.16
CA SER A 161 -25.12 2.68 -12.04
C SER A 161 -26.49 3.23 -12.44
N PRO A 162 -26.85 3.22 -13.74
CA PRO A 162 -28.17 3.66 -14.16
C PRO A 162 -29.21 2.69 -13.60
N ASN A 163 -30.29 3.22 -13.01
CA ASN A 163 -31.41 2.42 -12.53
C ASN A 163 -32.20 1.92 -13.75
N ILE A 164 -31.83 0.76 -14.29
CA ILE A 164 -32.56 0.11 -15.38
C ILE A 164 -33.75 -0.62 -14.75
N GLU A 165 -34.79 0.15 -14.49
CA GLU A 165 -36.10 -0.40 -14.15
C GLU A 165 -36.74 -0.87 -15.44
N LEU A 166 -36.97 -2.18 -15.59
CA LEU A 166 -37.73 -2.73 -16.71
C LEU A 166 -39.19 -2.31 -16.52
N LEU A 167 -39.58 -1.18 -17.14
CA LEU A 167 -40.90 -0.58 -16.92
C LEU A 167 -42.06 -1.40 -17.52
N TRP A 168 -41.84 -2.54 -18.17
CA TRP A 168 -42.84 -3.57 -18.51
C TRP A 168 -42.18 -4.87 -19.03
N PRO A 169 -42.88 -6.03 -18.98
CA PRO A 169 -42.44 -7.28 -19.60
C PRO A 169 -42.49 -7.26 -21.14
#